data_AF-A0A7Y0JFP0-F1
#
_entry.id   AF-A0A7Y0JFP0-F1
#
_cell.length_a   1.000
_cell.length_b   1.000
_cell.length_c   1.000
_cell.angle_alpha   90.00
_cell.angle_beta   90.00
_cell.angle_gamma   90.00
#
_symmetry.space_group_name_H-M   'P 1'
#
loop_
_entity.id
_entity.type
_entity.pdbx_description
1 polymer ?
#
loop_
_entity_poly.entity_id
_entity_poly.type
_entity_poly.pdbx_seq_one_letter_code
_entity_poly.pdbx_strand_id
1 'polypeptide(L)'
;MIGRLFGSRAKHVQRTSPLAQVPTPPDAGALSCRVLDPVGQPVPQAEFTVTDTAGRKVVGGWTDPYGSFVATVPEGEYRLAVSAEGYAPHRAAATVAPDTLTALGDVTLQVSQPPQLPAPGDWEIDPTHSSIGFSARHIGLARIHGRFNSFAGAVRISPEMEHSAMHVVIDAASIDTNVRMRDDHLRSPDFLDVARFPTLEFYSDRFAHRGGNRWAVTGALSLHGVTRTVTLDAEYLGLGNGMEGEARAACRATTELHRDDYTMSWQSMLARGIAAVGPTIEVELDIQVVPKS
;
A
#
# COMPACT_ATOMS: atom_id res chain seq x y z
N MET A 1 -26.93 39.73 68.41
CA MET A 1 -26.10 38.66 67.80
C MET A 1 -26.48 38.62 66.32
N ILE A 2 -25.79 39.30 65.40
CA ILE A 2 -24.50 38.96 64.75
C ILE A 2 -24.50 37.57 64.09
N GLY A 3 -24.32 37.53 62.76
CA GLY A 3 -23.81 36.38 61.98
C GLY A 3 -24.56 36.12 60.66
N ARG A 4 -24.32 36.89 59.59
CA ARG A 4 -23.32 36.71 58.50
C ARG A 4 -23.74 35.75 57.38
N LEU A 5 -23.92 36.35 56.20
CA LEU A 5 -23.78 35.73 54.87
C LEU A 5 -22.44 35.00 54.76
N PHE A 6 -22.43 33.83 54.12
CA PHE A 6 -21.31 33.38 53.30
C PHE A 6 -21.82 32.63 52.06
N GLY A 7 -21.78 33.33 50.92
CA GLY A 7 -21.79 32.71 49.61
C GLY A 7 -20.45 32.02 49.37
N SER A 8 -20.50 30.72 49.10
CA SER A 8 -19.34 29.96 48.61
C SER A 8 -19.19 30.21 47.10
N ARG A 9 -18.25 31.09 46.75
CA ARG A 9 -17.71 31.19 45.39
C ARG A 9 -16.90 29.92 45.12
N ALA A 10 -17.46 29.02 44.32
CA ALA A 10 -16.68 27.97 43.69
C ALA A 10 -15.59 28.63 42.82
N LYS A 11 -14.32 28.45 43.21
CA LYS A 11 -13.18 28.84 42.39
C LYS A 11 -13.18 27.97 41.14
N HIS A 12 -13.55 28.54 40.01
CA HIS A 12 -13.29 27.96 38.71
C HIS A 12 -11.78 27.89 38.52
N VAL A 13 -11.20 26.71 38.72
CA VAL A 13 -9.82 26.45 38.33
C VAL A 13 -9.82 26.34 36.80
N GLN A 14 -9.42 27.42 36.13
CA GLN A 14 -9.03 27.35 34.72
C GLN A 14 -7.86 26.38 34.62
N ARG A 15 -8.13 25.16 34.13
CA ARG A 15 -7.09 24.24 33.69
C ARG A 15 -6.42 24.86 32.47
N THR A 16 -5.28 25.51 32.67
CA THR A 16 -4.37 25.86 31.58
C THR A 16 -3.87 24.55 30.96
N SER A 17 -4.11 24.37 29.66
CA SER A 17 -3.66 23.19 28.94
C SER A 17 -2.12 23.17 28.95
N PRO A 18 -1.46 22.11 29.46
CA PRO A 18 0.00 22.04 29.54
C PRO A 18 0.70 22.04 28.17
N LEU A 19 -0.05 21.92 27.07
CA LEU A 19 0.46 22.08 25.71
C LEU A 19 0.65 23.55 25.27
N ALA A 20 0.22 24.53 26.07
CA ALA A 20 0.35 25.96 25.78
C ALA A 20 1.80 26.51 25.88
N GLN A 21 2.81 25.65 25.99
CA GLN A 21 4.22 26.03 26.15
C GLN A 21 5.16 25.39 25.12
N VAL A 22 4.64 24.88 24.00
CA VAL A 22 5.49 24.42 22.90
C VAL A 22 6.19 25.65 22.30
N PRO A 23 7.52 25.80 22.42
CA PRO A 23 8.21 26.96 21.87
C PRO A 23 8.12 26.90 20.35
N THR A 24 7.55 27.92 19.72
CA THR A 24 7.51 28.04 18.25
C THR A 24 8.37 29.22 17.79
N PRO A 25 8.89 29.16 16.56
CA PRO A 25 9.45 30.36 15.92
C PRO A 25 8.45 31.53 15.93
N PRO A 26 8.92 32.80 15.86
CA PRO A 26 8.06 33.99 16.00
C PRO A 26 6.94 34.09 14.97
N ASP A 27 7.11 33.47 13.80
CA ASP A 27 6.19 33.41 12.66
C ASP A 27 5.50 32.06 12.53
N ALA A 28 5.53 31.24 13.58
CA ALA A 28 5.00 29.89 13.59
C ALA A 28 4.11 29.64 14.79
N GLY A 29 3.18 28.70 14.62
CA GLY A 29 2.39 28.12 15.69
C GLY A 29 2.48 26.59 15.66
N ALA A 30 1.75 25.94 16.56
CA ALA A 30 1.69 24.49 16.66
C ALA A 30 0.26 23.99 16.44
N LEU A 31 0.12 22.93 15.66
CA LEU A 31 -1.10 22.15 15.53
C LEU A 31 -1.04 20.96 16.48
N SER A 32 -2.12 20.69 17.20
CA SER A 32 -2.27 19.43 17.94
C SER A 32 -3.58 18.75 17.58
N CYS A 33 -3.56 17.43 17.53
CA CYS A 33 -4.71 16.61 17.19
C CYS A 33 -4.58 15.26 17.90
N ARG A 34 -5.73 14.66 18.22
CA ARG A 34 -5.82 13.27 18.65
C ARG A 34 -6.72 12.52 17.68
N VAL A 35 -6.23 11.40 17.17
CA VAL A 35 -6.90 10.57 16.18
C VAL A 35 -7.50 9.37 16.90
N LEU A 36 -8.81 9.19 16.75
CA LEU A 36 -9.60 8.14 17.36
C LEU A 36 -10.29 7.29 16.29
N ASP A 37 -10.59 6.05 16.62
CA ASP A 37 -11.47 5.18 15.84
C ASP A 37 -12.96 5.45 16.19
N PRO A 38 -13.92 4.86 15.45
CA PRO A 38 -15.35 5.04 15.72
C PRO A 38 -15.84 4.61 17.10
N VAL A 39 -15.06 3.80 17.83
CA VAL A 39 -15.38 3.36 19.20
C VAL A 39 -14.61 4.17 20.26
N GLY A 40 -13.92 5.23 19.84
CA GLY A 40 -13.22 6.18 20.71
C GLY A 40 -11.83 5.72 21.18
N GLN A 41 -11.27 4.65 20.60
CA GLN A 41 -9.91 4.22 20.91
C GLN A 41 -8.88 5.02 20.09
N PRO A 42 -7.70 5.32 20.67
CA PRO A 42 -6.61 5.92 19.91
C PRO A 42 -6.19 5.09 18.71
N VAL A 43 -5.95 5.75 17.57
CA VAL A 43 -5.36 5.12 16.38
C VAL A 43 -3.86 5.43 16.35
N PRO A 44 -2.99 4.50 16.79
CA PRO A 44 -1.55 4.69 16.73
C PRO A 44 -1.06 4.59 15.28
N GLN A 45 0.06 5.23 14.99
CA GLN A 45 0.70 5.16 13.65
C GLN A 45 -0.22 5.60 12.49
N ALA A 46 -1.26 6.39 12.76
CA ALA A 46 -1.99 7.08 11.71
C ALA A 46 -1.07 8.13 11.09
N GLU A 47 -0.89 8.09 9.78
CA GLU A 47 -0.12 9.10 9.06
C GLU A 47 -0.92 10.41 9.03
N PHE A 48 -0.28 11.51 9.38
CA PHE A 48 -0.82 12.84 9.19
C PHE A 48 0.05 13.63 8.20
N THR A 49 -0.58 14.46 7.39
CA THR A 49 0.08 15.42 6.52
C THR A 49 -0.65 16.75 6.59
N VAL A 50 0.11 17.83 6.78
CA VAL A 50 -0.36 19.20 6.71
C VAL A 50 0.13 19.80 5.39
N THR A 51 -0.81 20.29 4.58
CA THR A 51 -0.54 20.95 3.30
C THR A 51 -0.99 22.39 3.33
N ASP A 52 -0.27 23.28 2.65
CA ASP A 52 -0.71 24.66 2.43
C ASP A 52 -1.89 24.75 1.44
N THR A 53 -2.38 25.97 1.21
CA THR A 53 -3.49 26.24 0.28
C THR A 53 -3.15 25.87 -1.17
N ALA A 54 -1.88 25.93 -1.55
CA ALA A 54 -1.37 25.48 -2.85
C ALA A 54 -1.23 23.95 -2.97
N GLY A 55 -1.49 23.20 -1.89
CA GLY A 55 -1.41 21.73 -1.84
C GLY A 55 0.01 21.19 -1.63
N ARG A 56 0.98 22.04 -1.31
CA ARG A 56 2.36 21.61 -1.00
C ARG A 56 2.39 21.05 0.41
N LYS A 57 3.07 19.91 0.61
CA LYS A 57 3.32 19.34 1.94
C LYS A 57 4.25 20.26 2.72
N VAL A 58 3.79 20.67 3.91
CA VAL A 58 4.56 21.50 4.85
C VAL A 58 5.21 20.62 5.91
N VAL A 59 4.43 19.71 6.49
CA VAL A 59 4.90 18.75 7.50
C VAL A 59 4.05 17.49 7.44
N GLY A 60 4.59 16.37 7.88
CA GLY A 60 3.84 15.15 8.11
C GLY A 60 4.62 14.19 9.00
N GLY A 61 3.95 13.13 9.43
CA GLY A 61 4.51 12.13 10.33
C GLY A 61 3.42 11.15 10.74
N TRP A 62 3.59 10.53 11.90
CA TRP A 62 2.66 9.54 12.43
C TRP A 62 2.18 9.93 13.82
N THR A 63 0.98 9.48 14.18
CA THR A 63 0.50 9.56 15.56
C THR A 63 1.32 8.66 16.47
N ASP A 64 1.48 9.11 17.71
CA ASP A 64 2.08 8.34 18.80
C ASP A 64 1.17 7.15 19.22
N PRO A 65 1.60 6.29 20.16
CA PRO A 65 0.77 5.18 20.65
C PRO A 65 -0.59 5.59 21.27
N TYR A 66 -0.78 6.86 21.59
CA TYR A 66 -2.01 7.43 22.15
C TYR A 66 -2.84 8.20 21.11
N GLY A 67 -2.51 8.03 19.83
CA GLY A 67 -3.22 8.63 18.71
C GLY A 67 -2.95 10.12 18.55
N SER A 68 -1.97 10.69 19.26
CA SER A 68 -1.72 12.12 19.27
C SER A 68 -0.57 12.51 18.34
N PHE A 69 -0.65 13.72 17.78
CA PHE A 69 0.50 14.39 17.18
C PHE A 69 0.50 15.87 17.52
N VAL A 70 1.70 16.46 17.49
CA VAL A 70 1.91 17.91 17.52
C VAL A 70 2.86 18.27 16.39
N ALA A 71 2.53 19.30 15.62
CA ALA A 71 3.35 19.73 14.49
C ALA A 71 3.43 21.27 14.44
N THR A 72 4.65 21.80 14.35
CA THR A 72 4.88 23.23 14.19
C THR A 72 4.82 23.62 12.72
N VAL A 73 4.07 24.66 12.38
CA VAL A 73 3.95 25.20 11.02
C VAL A 73 3.96 26.73 11.07
N PRO A 74 4.39 27.42 9.99
CA PRO A 74 4.26 28.86 9.90
C PRO A 74 2.81 29.33 10.14
N GLU A 75 2.60 30.58 10.48
CA GLU A 75 1.25 31.16 10.51
C GLU A 75 0.57 31.04 9.14
N GLY A 76 -0.74 30.77 9.14
CA GLY A 76 -1.52 30.67 7.91
C GLY A 76 -2.63 29.62 7.91
N GLU A 77 -3.16 29.36 6.73
CA GLU A 77 -4.22 28.39 6.48
C GLU A 77 -3.67 27.10 5.86
N TYR A 78 -4.17 25.98 6.37
CA TYR A 78 -3.71 24.65 6.03
C TYR A 78 -4.87 23.68 5.87
N ARG A 79 -4.57 22.56 5.20
CA ARG A 79 -5.38 21.34 5.24
C ARG A 79 -4.60 20.25 5.95
N LEU A 80 -5.22 19.69 6.98
CA LEU A 80 -4.81 18.44 7.58
C LEU A 80 -5.43 17.28 6.78
N ALA A 81 -4.62 16.28 6.47
CA ALA A 81 -5.07 14.95 6.08
C ALA A 81 -4.55 13.93 7.10
N VAL A 82 -5.42 13.00 7.51
CA VAL A 82 -5.07 11.87 8.37
C VAL A 82 -5.50 10.58 7.68
N SER A 83 -4.62 9.59 7.62
CA SER A 83 -4.88 8.27 7.04
C SER A 83 -4.33 7.17 7.93
N ALA A 84 -5.08 6.08 8.06
CA ALA A 84 -4.67 4.88 8.76
C ALA A 84 -5.26 3.65 8.05
N GLU A 85 -4.58 2.51 8.14
CA GLU A 85 -5.05 1.26 7.54
C GLU A 85 -6.44 0.88 8.08
N GLY A 86 -7.34 0.47 7.19
CA GLY A 86 -8.73 0.13 7.53
C GLY A 86 -9.67 1.34 7.69
N TYR A 87 -9.18 2.57 7.59
CA TYR A 87 -9.98 3.79 7.74
C TYR A 87 -10.04 4.64 6.47
N ALA A 88 -11.16 5.33 6.26
CA ALA A 88 -11.28 6.34 5.22
C ALA A 88 -10.41 7.57 5.58
N PRO A 89 -9.65 8.13 4.63
CA PRO A 89 -8.86 9.33 4.87
C PRO A 89 -9.72 10.49 5.37
N HIS A 90 -9.32 11.09 6.49
CA HIS A 90 -9.98 12.28 7.03
C HIS A 90 -9.27 13.54 6.56
N ARG A 91 -10.03 14.60 6.26
CA ARG A 91 -9.50 15.91 5.90
C ARG A 91 -10.21 17.01 6.70
N ALA A 92 -9.42 17.94 7.22
CA ALA A 92 -9.91 19.10 7.96
C ALA A 92 -9.13 20.36 7.57
N ALA A 93 -9.78 21.52 7.60
CA ALA A 93 -9.10 22.80 7.52
C ALA A 93 -8.50 23.15 8.88
N ALA A 94 -7.36 23.84 8.88
CA ALA A 94 -6.68 24.31 10.07
C ALA A 94 -6.13 25.72 9.84
N THR A 95 -6.33 26.61 10.80
CA THR A 95 -5.73 27.96 10.79
C THR A 95 -4.79 28.08 11.97
N VAL A 96 -3.56 28.51 11.71
CA VAL A 96 -2.51 28.64 12.72
C VAL A 96 -2.12 30.11 12.85
N ALA A 97 -2.16 30.60 14.08
CA ALA A 97 -1.69 31.93 14.44
C ALA A 97 -0.28 31.82 15.08
N PRO A 98 0.54 32.88 15.02
CA PRO A 98 1.89 32.88 15.56
C PRO A 98 1.88 32.74 17.08
N ASP A 99 2.83 31.98 17.64
CA ASP A 99 2.98 31.73 19.08
C ASP A 99 1.70 31.14 19.73
N THR A 100 0.93 30.36 18.96
CA THR A 100 -0.27 29.68 19.46
C THR A 100 -0.25 28.19 19.22
N LEU A 101 -0.89 27.46 20.13
CA LEU A 101 -1.28 26.06 19.91
C LEU A 101 -2.72 26.01 19.40
N THR A 102 -2.89 25.72 18.12
CA THR A 102 -4.18 25.37 17.52
C THR A 102 -4.50 23.91 17.82
N ALA A 103 -5.42 23.68 18.78
CA ALA A 103 -5.96 22.35 19.04
C ALA A 103 -7.10 22.04 18.06
N LEU A 104 -6.88 21.08 17.17
CA LEU A 104 -7.90 20.58 16.23
C LEU A 104 -8.92 19.65 16.91
N GLY A 105 -8.62 19.22 18.14
CA GLY A 105 -9.47 18.31 18.91
C GLY A 105 -9.30 16.85 18.51
N ASP A 106 -10.35 16.08 18.77
CA ASP A 106 -10.42 14.66 18.43
C ASP A 106 -10.93 14.50 16.99
N VAL A 107 -10.10 13.90 16.13
CA VAL A 107 -10.46 13.46 14.79
C VAL A 107 -10.88 12.00 14.86
N THR A 108 -12.17 11.72 14.70
CA THR A 108 -12.68 10.35 14.62
C THR A 108 -12.63 9.86 13.17
N LEU A 109 -11.75 8.91 12.89
CA LEU A 109 -11.69 8.26 11.59
C LEU A 109 -12.93 7.40 11.37
N GLN A 110 -13.38 7.32 10.13
CA GLN A 110 -14.47 6.43 9.73
C GLN A 110 -13.88 5.15 9.16
N VAL A 111 -14.50 3.99 9.42
CA VAL A 111 -14.08 2.74 8.79
C VAL A 111 -14.16 2.90 7.28
N SER A 112 -13.10 2.52 6.57
CA SER A 112 -13.14 2.45 5.12
C SER A 112 -14.16 1.39 4.73
N GLN A 113 -15.21 1.79 4.00
CA GLN A 113 -16.05 0.81 3.35
C GLN A 113 -15.22 0.12 2.27
N PRO A 114 -15.08 -1.21 2.29
CA PRO A 114 -14.38 -1.91 1.23
C PRO A 114 -15.08 -1.58 -0.10
N PRO A 115 -14.34 -1.44 -1.21
CA PRO A 115 -14.94 -1.26 -2.52
C PRO A 115 -15.90 -2.42 -2.79
N GLN A 116 -16.98 -2.15 -3.53
CA GLN A 116 -17.88 -3.21 -3.96
C GLN A 116 -17.08 -4.29 -4.70
N LEU A 117 -17.16 -5.53 -4.22
CA LEU A 117 -16.47 -6.66 -4.82
C LEU A 117 -17.16 -7.09 -6.13
N PRO A 118 -16.42 -7.75 -7.05
CA PRO A 118 -17.01 -8.29 -8.27
C PRO A 118 -18.12 -9.30 -7.96
N ALA A 119 -19.12 -9.37 -8.84
CA ALA A 119 -20.16 -10.38 -8.72
C ALA A 119 -19.56 -11.79 -8.82
N PRO A 120 -20.11 -12.77 -8.07
CA PRO A 120 -19.70 -14.16 -8.20
C PRO A 120 -19.84 -14.65 -9.64
N GLY A 121 -18.85 -15.42 -10.09
CA GLY A 121 -18.76 -15.88 -11.48
C GLY A 121 -17.31 -16.05 -11.93
N ASP A 122 -17.16 -16.42 -13.20
CA ASP A 122 -15.86 -16.55 -13.83
C ASP A 122 -15.45 -15.22 -14.46
N TRP A 123 -14.21 -14.81 -14.17
CA TRP A 123 -13.56 -13.63 -14.69
C TRP A 123 -12.23 -14.06 -15.34
N GLU A 124 -11.74 -13.26 -16.27
CA GLU A 124 -10.45 -13.47 -16.91
C GLU A 124 -9.61 -12.18 -16.92
N ILE A 125 -8.30 -12.34 -16.81
CA ILE A 125 -7.35 -11.23 -16.94
C ILE A 125 -7.46 -10.68 -18.37
N ASP A 126 -7.65 -9.37 -18.48
CA ASP A 126 -7.50 -8.64 -19.74
C ASP A 126 -6.02 -8.32 -19.95
N PRO A 127 -5.30 -9.03 -20.86
CA PRO A 127 -3.87 -8.83 -21.02
C PRO A 127 -3.51 -7.46 -21.60
N THR A 128 -4.46 -6.78 -22.26
CA THR A 128 -4.22 -5.47 -22.89
C THR A 128 -4.21 -4.33 -21.88
N HIS A 129 -4.84 -4.52 -20.72
CA HIS A 129 -4.91 -3.55 -19.62
C HIS A 129 -4.26 -4.07 -18.34
N SER A 130 -3.38 -5.06 -18.48
CA SER A 130 -2.67 -5.68 -17.36
C SER A 130 -1.16 -5.67 -17.60
N SER A 131 -0.39 -5.74 -16.52
CA SER A 131 1.07 -5.84 -16.58
C SER A 131 1.63 -6.68 -15.44
N ILE A 132 2.70 -7.42 -15.77
CA ILE A 132 3.51 -8.19 -14.81
C ILE A 132 4.95 -7.69 -14.92
N GLY A 133 5.33 -6.83 -14.00
CA GLY A 133 6.66 -6.23 -13.91
C GLY A 133 7.51 -6.88 -12.82
N PHE A 134 8.82 -6.79 -12.99
CA PHE A 134 9.78 -7.15 -11.95
C PHE A 134 10.99 -6.23 -11.96
N SER A 135 11.67 -6.15 -10.83
CA SER A 135 12.95 -5.46 -10.70
C SER A 135 13.97 -6.27 -9.89
N ALA A 136 15.24 -6.15 -10.27
CA ALA A 136 16.36 -6.78 -9.57
C ALA A 136 17.50 -5.77 -9.40
N ARG A 137 18.18 -5.81 -8.25
CA ARG A 137 19.36 -4.97 -8.01
C ARG A 137 20.55 -5.47 -8.82
N HIS A 138 21.23 -4.56 -9.52
CA HIS A 138 22.47 -4.80 -10.23
C HIS A 138 23.63 -4.18 -9.44
N ILE A 139 24.61 -5.00 -9.06
CA ILE A 139 25.81 -4.66 -8.27
C ILE A 139 25.52 -3.81 -7.00
N GLY A 140 24.33 -3.96 -6.42
CA GLY A 140 23.88 -3.20 -5.25
C GLY A 140 23.56 -1.72 -5.48
N LEU A 141 23.67 -1.21 -6.71
CA LEU A 141 23.53 0.22 -7.03
C LEU A 141 22.29 0.52 -7.86
N ALA A 142 22.19 -0.05 -9.05
CA ALA A 142 21.10 0.23 -10.01
C ALA A 142 20.02 -0.86 -9.97
N ARG A 143 18.85 -0.59 -10.54
CA ARG A 143 17.79 -1.59 -10.76
C ARG A 143 17.71 -1.94 -12.24
N ILE A 144 17.66 -3.24 -12.54
CA ILE A 144 17.23 -3.77 -13.82
C ILE A 144 15.73 -3.99 -13.72
N HIS A 145 14.98 -3.41 -14.64
CA HIS A 145 13.53 -3.63 -14.75
C HIS A 145 13.27 -4.59 -15.90
N GLY A 146 12.29 -5.46 -15.72
CA GLY A 146 11.78 -6.32 -16.78
C GLY A 146 10.30 -6.56 -16.61
N ARG A 147 9.72 -7.24 -17.59
CA ARG A 147 8.31 -7.62 -17.61
C ARG A 147 8.12 -8.90 -18.40
N PHE A 148 6.95 -9.51 -18.25
CA PHE A 148 6.46 -10.55 -19.14
C PHE A 148 5.36 -9.97 -20.02
N ASN A 149 5.47 -10.13 -21.35
CA ASN A 149 4.54 -9.54 -22.31
C ASN A 149 3.39 -10.48 -22.71
N SER A 150 3.45 -11.76 -22.34
CA SER A 150 2.42 -12.75 -22.68
C SER A 150 2.04 -13.55 -21.44
N PHE A 151 0.78 -13.44 -21.06
CA PHE A 151 0.18 -14.13 -19.92
C PHE A 151 -1.34 -14.21 -20.11
N ALA A 152 -1.94 -15.16 -19.40
CA ALA A 152 -3.38 -15.29 -19.27
C ALA A 152 -3.71 -15.69 -17.84
N GLY A 153 -4.92 -15.38 -17.38
CA GLY A 153 -5.38 -15.86 -16.10
C GLY A 153 -6.88 -15.87 -15.99
N ALA A 154 -7.38 -16.76 -15.15
CA ALA A 154 -8.79 -16.88 -14.83
C ALA A 154 -8.97 -16.74 -13.31
N VAL A 155 -10.02 -16.04 -12.90
CA VAL A 155 -10.42 -15.86 -11.52
C VAL A 155 -11.86 -16.29 -11.38
N ARG A 156 -12.12 -17.31 -10.56
CA ARG A 156 -13.46 -17.71 -10.16
C ARG A 156 -13.78 -17.02 -8.84
N ILE A 157 -14.67 -16.04 -8.89
CA ILE A 157 -15.18 -15.31 -7.74
C ILE A 157 -16.34 -16.10 -7.12
N SER A 158 -16.21 -16.46 -5.84
CA SER A 158 -17.29 -17.07 -5.07
C SER A 158 -18.12 -16.04 -4.30
N PRO A 159 -19.31 -16.41 -3.79
CA PRO A 159 -20.10 -15.52 -2.93
C PRO A 159 -19.35 -14.99 -1.71
N GLU A 160 -18.47 -15.81 -1.13
CA GLU A 160 -17.49 -15.42 -0.10
C GLU A 160 -16.12 -15.33 -0.76
N MET A 161 -15.46 -14.17 -0.75
CA MET A 161 -14.21 -13.97 -1.48
C MET A 161 -13.10 -14.93 -1.06
N GLU A 162 -13.09 -15.34 0.21
CA GLU A 162 -12.14 -16.26 0.81
C GLU A 162 -12.11 -17.64 0.14
N HIS A 163 -13.21 -18.02 -0.53
CA HIS A 163 -13.36 -19.28 -1.27
C HIS A 163 -13.09 -19.14 -2.78
N SER A 164 -12.66 -17.95 -3.22
CA SER A 164 -12.35 -17.69 -4.63
C SER A 164 -11.07 -18.39 -5.04
N ALA A 165 -10.90 -18.60 -6.33
CA ALA A 165 -9.70 -19.23 -6.88
C ALA A 165 -9.22 -18.50 -8.12
N MET A 166 -7.91 -18.45 -8.32
CA MET A 166 -7.25 -17.86 -9.45
C MET A 166 -6.18 -18.81 -9.99
N HIS A 167 -6.06 -18.86 -11.31
CA HIS A 167 -4.97 -19.52 -12.01
C HIS A 167 -4.39 -18.57 -13.05
N VAL A 168 -3.08 -18.35 -13.02
CA VAL A 168 -2.36 -17.49 -13.97
C VAL A 168 -1.25 -18.31 -14.63
N VAL A 169 -1.13 -18.19 -15.95
CA VAL A 169 -0.07 -18.77 -16.76
C VAL A 169 0.68 -17.65 -17.46
N ILE A 170 1.99 -17.62 -17.31
CA ILE A 170 2.87 -16.63 -17.94
C ILE A 170 3.81 -17.36 -18.89
N ASP A 171 3.92 -16.89 -20.12
CA ASP A 171 4.90 -17.40 -21.09
C ASP A 171 6.30 -16.93 -20.69
N ALA A 172 7.15 -17.87 -20.29
CA ALA A 172 8.51 -17.59 -19.83
C ALA A 172 9.37 -16.95 -20.93
N ALA A 173 9.12 -17.27 -22.21
CA ALA A 173 9.85 -16.70 -23.33
C ALA A 173 9.50 -15.21 -23.57
N SER A 174 8.38 -14.73 -23.04
CA SER A 174 7.92 -13.34 -23.20
C SER A 174 8.66 -12.32 -22.32
N ILE A 175 9.64 -12.78 -21.53
CA ILE A 175 10.50 -11.92 -20.71
C ILE A 175 11.18 -10.84 -21.57
N ASP A 176 11.12 -9.60 -21.10
CA ASP A 176 11.69 -8.45 -21.78
C ASP A 176 12.25 -7.45 -20.75
N THR A 177 13.55 -7.22 -20.83
CA THR A 177 14.30 -6.23 -20.05
C THR A 177 14.79 -5.07 -20.91
N ASN A 178 14.29 -4.95 -22.14
CA ASN A 178 14.68 -4.00 -23.18
C ASN A 178 16.14 -4.17 -23.64
N VAL A 179 16.74 -5.33 -23.44
CA VAL A 179 18.13 -5.65 -23.85
C VAL A 179 18.15 -7.08 -24.38
N ARG A 180 18.05 -7.22 -25.70
CA ARG A 180 17.94 -8.52 -26.39
C ARG A 180 18.95 -9.57 -25.90
N MET A 181 20.24 -9.21 -25.79
CA MET A 181 21.28 -10.14 -25.33
C MET A 181 21.02 -10.66 -23.90
N ARG A 182 20.50 -9.82 -23.01
CA ARG A 182 20.13 -10.22 -21.65
C ARG A 182 18.88 -11.09 -21.66
N ASP A 183 17.89 -10.74 -22.47
CA ASP A 183 16.66 -11.52 -22.60
C ASP A 183 16.94 -12.92 -23.16
N ASP A 184 17.82 -13.03 -24.16
CA ASP A 184 18.28 -14.31 -24.71
C ASP A 184 18.97 -15.17 -23.65
N HIS A 185 19.79 -14.55 -22.79
CA HIS A 185 20.45 -15.24 -21.68
C HIS A 185 19.45 -15.65 -20.58
N LEU A 186 18.49 -14.80 -20.24
CA LEU A 186 17.44 -15.11 -19.25
C LEU A 186 16.54 -16.27 -19.71
N ARG A 187 16.36 -16.46 -21.02
CA ARG A 187 15.60 -17.59 -21.58
C ARG A 187 16.37 -18.91 -21.58
N SER A 188 17.70 -18.86 -21.46
CA SER A 188 18.57 -20.03 -21.57
C SER A 188 18.48 -20.97 -20.34
N PRO A 189 19.06 -22.17 -20.41
CA PRO A 189 19.15 -23.11 -19.28
C PRO A 189 19.85 -22.57 -18.02
N ASP A 190 20.57 -21.46 -18.15
CA ASP A 190 21.24 -20.79 -17.04
C ASP A 190 20.27 -20.02 -16.12
N PHE A 191 19.05 -19.76 -16.60
CA PHE A 191 18.00 -19.02 -15.90
C PHE A 191 16.64 -19.70 -16.03
N LEU A 192 15.78 -19.28 -16.96
CA LEU A 192 14.40 -19.75 -17.04
C LEU A 192 14.26 -21.09 -17.78
N ASP A 193 15.28 -21.52 -18.54
CA ASP A 193 15.27 -22.74 -19.35
C ASP A 193 13.95 -22.92 -20.12
N VAL A 194 13.56 -21.91 -20.91
CA VAL A 194 12.20 -21.81 -21.48
C VAL A 194 11.87 -22.95 -22.45
N ALA A 195 12.89 -23.67 -22.94
CA ALA A 195 12.72 -24.87 -23.73
C ALA A 195 12.17 -26.04 -22.90
N ARG A 196 12.52 -26.12 -21.61
CA ARG A 196 12.08 -27.17 -20.67
C ARG A 196 10.95 -26.71 -19.76
N PHE A 197 10.92 -25.43 -19.40
CA PHE A 197 9.90 -24.81 -18.56
C PHE A 197 9.30 -23.60 -19.28
N PRO A 198 8.41 -23.82 -20.27
CA PRO A 198 7.88 -22.75 -21.11
C PRO A 198 6.93 -21.79 -20.35
N THR A 199 6.42 -22.21 -19.19
CA THR A 199 5.45 -21.44 -18.41
C THR A 199 5.90 -21.21 -16.97
N LEU A 200 5.50 -20.07 -16.42
CA LEU A 200 5.38 -19.85 -14.98
C LEU A 200 3.89 -19.96 -14.64
N GLU A 201 3.55 -20.68 -13.59
CA GLU A 201 2.15 -20.90 -13.21
C GLU A 201 1.90 -20.55 -11.75
N PHE A 202 0.85 -19.78 -11.48
CA PHE A 202 0.40 -19.45 -10.14
C PHE A 202 -1.02 -19.94 -9.92
N TYR A 203 -1.22 -20.76 -8.88
CA TYR A 203 -2.55 -21.19 -8.41
C TYR A 203 -2.80 -20.68 -7.00
N SER A 204 -3.85 -19.88 -6.81
CA SER A 204 -4.21 -19.37 -5.48
C SER A 204 -4.81 -20.47 -4.61
N ASP A 205 -4.52 -20.46 -3.31
CA ASP A 205 -5.15 -21.32 -2.30
C ASP A 205 -6.08 -20.55 -1.36
N ARG A 206 -5.82 -19.26 -1.13
CA ARG A 206 -6.51 -18.47 -0.11
C ARG A 206 -6.50 -16.99 -0.42
N PHE A 207 -7.68 -16.38 -0.33
CA PHE A 207 -7.85 -14.93 -0.25
C PHE A 207 -8.14 -14.56 1.21
N ALA A 208 -7.42 -13.58 1.75
CA ALA A 208 -7.63 -13.09 3.11
C ALA A 208 -7.75 -11.57 3.12
N HIS A 209 -8.90 -11.05 3.56
CA HIS A 209 -9.10 -9.61 3.72
C HIS A 209 -8.18 -9.07 4.82
N ARG A 210 -7.47 -7.97 4.53
CA ARG A 210 -6.57 -7.29 5.47
C ARG A 210 -7.13 -5.97 5.99
N GLY A 211 -8.32 -5.57 5.54
CA GLY A 211 -8.97 -4.32 5.90
C GLY A 211 -8.98 -3.32 4.74
N GLY A 212 -9.98 -2.43 4.73
CA GLY A 212 -10.20 -1.50 3.61
C GLY A 212 -10.25 -2.23 2.27
N ASN A 213 -9.40 -1.84 1.33
CA ASN A 213 -9.27 -2.47 0.02
C ASN A 213 -8.09 -3.46 -0.09
N ARG A 214 -7.46 -3.85 1.02
CA ARG A 214 -6.27 -4.70 1.03
C ARG A 214 -6.58 -6.17 1.23
N TRP A 215 -5.86 -7.02 0.52
CA TRP A 215 -6.01 -8.47 0.50
C TRP A 215 -4.65 -9.14 0.48
N ALA A 216 -4.54 -10.29 1.14
CA ALA A 216 -3.44 -11.22 0.91
C ALA A 216 -3.94 -12.38 0.06
N VAL A 217 -3.29 -12.65 -1.07
CA VAL A 217 -3.59 -13.79 -1.95
C VAL A 217 -2.42 -14.77 -1.89
N THR A 218 -2.61 -15.86 -1.17
CA THR A 218 -1.61 -16.93 -1.08
C THR A 218 -1.84 -17.96 -2.17
N GLY A 219 -0.77 -18.56 -2.66
CA GLY A 219 -0.84 -19.60 -3.68
C GLY A 219 0.49 -20.27 -3.98
N ALA A 220 0.44 -21.27 -4.83
CA ALA A 220 1.60 -22.01 -5.32
C ALA A 220 2.10 -21.40 -6.64
N LEU A 221 3.33 -20.88 -6.63
CA LEU A 221 4.06 -20.44 -7.82
C LEU A 221 5.00 -21.55 -8.28
N SER A 222 4.81 -22.06 -9.49
CA SER A 222 5.72 -22.96 -10.19
C SER A 222 6.56 -22.17 -11.18
N LEU A 223 7.88 -22.22 -10.99
CA LEU A 223 8.87 -21.49 -11.79
C LEU A 223 10.12 -22.37 -11.90
N HIS A 224 10.61 -22.57 -13.13
CA HIS A 224 11.79 -23.39 -13.43
C HIS A 224 11.74 -24.79 -12.78
N GLY A 225 10.56 -25.44 -12.83
CA GLY A 225 10.35 -26.79 -12.30
C GLY A 225 10.28 -26.90 -10.77
N VAL A 226 10.30 -25.77 -10.04
CA VAL A 226 10.17 -25.71 -8.58
C VAL A 226 8.90 -24.98 -8.20
N THR A 227 8.14 -25.54 -7.26
CA THR A 227 6.92 -24.92 -6.73
C THR A 227 7.16 -24.40 -5.31
N ARG A 228 6.80 -23.13 -5.07
CA ARG A 228 6.86 -22.49 -3.75
C ARG A 228 5.56 -21.78 -3.42
N THR A 229 5.25 -21.69 -2.13
CA THR A 229 4.15 -20.84 -1.66
C THR A 229 4.59 -19.38 -1.71
N VAL A 230 3.80 -18.55 -2.37
CA VAL A 230 3.99 -17.09 -2.50
C VAL A 230 2.73 -16.40 -2.01
N THR A 231 2.89 -15.24 -1.37
CA THR A 231 1.76 -14.39 -0.98
C THR A 231 1.87 -13.06 -1.69
N LEU A 232 0.84 -12.73 -2.47
CA LEU A 232 0.68 -11.43 -3.09
C LEU A 232 0.01 -10.49 -2.07
N ASP A 233 0.63 -9.33 -1.85
CA ASP A 233 0.00 -8.21 -1.15
C ASP A 233 -0.78 -7.39 -2.17
N ALA A 234 -2.10 -7.52 -2.15
CA ALA A 234 -2.99 -6.97 -3.15
C ALA A 234 -3.79 -5.78 -2.62
N GLU A 235 -3.90 -4.74 -3.43
CA GLU A 235 -4.81 -3.62 -3.29
C GLU A 235 -5.90 -3.73 -4.35
N TYR A 236 -7.15 -3.86 -3.91
CA TYR A 236 -8.31 -3.84 -4.78
C TYR A 236 -8.66 -2.39 -5.15
N LEU A 237 -8.68 -2.07 -6.43
CA LEU A 237 -8.93 -0.72 -6.93
C LEU A 237 -10.42 -0.46 -7.20
N GLY A 238 -11.26 -1.49 -7.07
CA GLY A 238 -12.71 -1.41 -7.20
C GLY A 238 -13.24 -1.90 -8.55
N LEU A 239 -14.53 -1.64 -8.76
CA LEU A 239 -15.24 -1.88 -10.01
C LEU A 239 -15.31 -0.62 -10.86
N GLY A 240 -15.21 -0.81 -12.16
CA GLY A 240 -15.48 0.20 -13.17
C GLY A 240 -16.21 -0.41 -14.35
N ASN A 241 -16.54 0.43 -15.32
CA ASN A 241 -17.01 -0.01 -16.62
C ASN A 241 -15.98 0.38 -17.68
N GLY A 242 -15.76 -0.49 -18.65
CA GLY A 242 -14.99 -0.15 -19.84
C GLY A 242 -15.76 0.78 -20.78
N MET A 243 -15.13 1.10 -21.90
CA MET A 243 -15.69 2.06 -22.87
C MET A 243 -17.01 1.57 -23.50
N GLU A 244 -17.22 0.25 -23.54
CA GLU A 244 -18.42 -0.37 -24.12
C GLU A 244 -19.46 -0.72 -23.04
N GLY A 245 -19.21 -0.31 -21.78
CA GLY A 245 -20.10 -0.55 -20.64
C GLY A 245 -19.90 -1.92 -19.98
N GLU A 246 -18.91 -2.70 -20.42
CA GLU A 246 -18.56 -3.98 -19.83
C GLU A 246 -17.97 -3.80 -18.42
N ALA A 247 -18.39 -4.64 -17.48
CA ALA A 247 -17.88 -4.59 -16.11
C ALA A 247 -16.38 -4.92 -16.08
N ARG A 248 -15.63 -4.19 -15.26
CA ARG A 248 -14.20 -4.38 -15.05
C ARG A 248 -13.89 -4.32 -13.56
N ALA A 249 -12.96 -5.15 -13.12
CA ALA A 249 -12.39 -5.05 -11.79
C ALA A 249 -10.87 -4.89 -11.89
N ALA A 250 -10.27 -4.10 -11.01
CA ALA A 250 -8.84 -3.84 -11.05
C ALA A 250 -8.17 -4.10 -9.70
N CYS A 251 -6.94 -4.60 -9.73
CA CYS A 251 -6.10 -4.73 -8.57
C CYS A 251 -4.64 -4.41 -8.88
N ARG A 252 -3.95 -3.86 -7.88
CA ARG A 252 -2.49 -3.83 -7.84
C ARG A 252 -2.03 -4.91 -6.88
N ALA A 253 -0.91 -5.56 -7.15
CA ALA A 253 -0.32 -6.47 -6.18
C ALA A 253 1.20 -6.47 -6.24
N THR A 254 1.85 -6.77 -5.12
CA THR A 254 3.30 -6.90 -5.03
C THR A 254 3.70 -8.18 -4.28
N THR A 255 4.90 -8.66 -4.56
CA THR A 255 5.57 -9.70 -3.77
C THR A 255 7.08 -9.60 -3.96
N GLU A 256 7.82 -10.20 -3.04
CA GLU A 256 9.26 -10.45 -3.20
C GLU A 256 9.49 -11.94 -3.47
N LEU A 257 10.38 -12.26 -4.41
CA LEU A 257 10.84 -13.61 -4.69
C LEU A 257 12.37 -13.67 -4.55
N HIS A 258 12.91 -14.82 -4.17
CA HIS A 258 14.35 -15.08 -4.26
C HIS A 258 14.63 -16.11 -5.35
N ARG A 259 15.49 -15.75 -6.31
CA ARG A 259 15.79 -16.62 -7.47
C ARG A 259 16.40 -17.97 -7.06
N ASP A 260 17.13 -18.00 -5.94
CA ASP A 260 17.79 -19.20 -5.42
C ASP A 260 16.77 -20.24 -4.93
N ASP A 261 15.55 -19.82 -4.54
CA ASP A 261 14.48 -20.73 -4.12
C ASP A 261 13.96 -21.62 -5.27
N TYR A 262 14.23 -21.21 -6.51
CA TYR A 262 13.80 -21.83 -7.76
C TYR A 262 14.95 -22.40 -8.56
N THR A 263 16.09 -22.67 -7.92
CA THR A 263 17.29 -23.28 -8.55
C THR A 263 17.93 -22.44 -9.66
N MET A 264 17.59 -21.14 -9.77
CA MET A 264 18.22 -20.21 -10.69
C MET A 264 19.49 -19.60 -10.07
N SER A 265 20.46 -20.47 -9.77
CA SER A 265 21.67 -20.11 -9.03
C SER A 265 22.81 -19.65 -9.95
N TRP A 266 22.52 -18.90 -11.03
CA TRP A 266 23.59 -18.40 -11.90
C TRP A 266 24.59 -17.56 -11.09
N GLN A 267 25.81 -18.06 -11.01
CA GLN A 267 26.97 -17.41 -10.41
C GLN A 267 27.88 -16.89 -11.52
N SER A 268 27.69 -15.64 -11.92
CA SER A 268 28.79 -14.90 -12.57
C SER A 268 29.80 -14.50 -11.49
N MET A 269 30.81 -15.35 -11.27
CA MET A 269 32.08 -14.95 -10.68
C MET A 269 32.68 -13.79 -11.48
N LEU A 270 32.52 -12.54 -11.05
CA LEU A 270 33.42 -11.45 -11.44
C LEU A 270 33.60 -10.43 -10.31
N ALA A 271 34.79 -10.48 -9.72
CA ALA A 271 35.42 -9.58 -8.77
C ALA A 271 34.84 -9.49 -7.32
N ARG A 272 35.55 -10.14 -6.39
CA ARG A 272 35.55 -9.81 -4.94
C ARG A 272 34.22 -10.04 -4.17
N GLY A 273 33.52 -11.13 -4.44
CA GLY A 273 32.44 -11.60 -3.55
C GLY A 273 31.15 -10.77 -3.57
N ILE A 274 30.97 -9.88 -4.54
CA ILE A 274 29.71 -9.15 -4.76
C ILE A 274 28.96 -9.83 -5.90
N ALA A 275 27.73 -10.27 -5.65
CA ALA A 275 26.86 -10.77 -6.71
C ALA A 275 26.55 -9.65 -7.72
N ALA A 276 26.77 -9.90 -9.02
CA ALA A 276 26.48 -8.93 -10.07
C ALA A 276 24.98 -8.56 -10.14
N VAL A 277 24.11 -9.50 -9.76
CA VAL A 277 22.66 -9.32 -9.63
C VAL A 277 22.22 -9.88 -8.27
N GLY A 278 21.46 -9.09 -7.52
CA GLY A 278 20.91 -9.48 -6.23
C GLY A 278 19.95 -10.68 -6.34
N PRO A 279 19.83 -11.51 -5.28
CA PRO A 279 18.96 -12.69 -5.31
C PRO A 279 17.47 -12.33 -5.19
N THR A 280 17.16 -11.19 -4.58
CA THR A 280 15.81 -10.61 -4.45
C THR A 280 15.31 -10.05 -5.78
N ILE A 281 14.10 -10.47 -6.13
CA ILE A 281 13.30 -9.98 -7.25
C ILE A 281 12.03 -9.36 -6.67
N GLU A 282 11.90 -8.03 -6.82
CA GLU A 282 10.68 -7.30 -6.50
C GLU A 282 9.70 -7.51 -7.67
N VAL A 283 8.47 -7.93 -7.41
CA VAL A 283 7.41 -8.15 -8.42
C VAL A 283 6.28 -7.16 -8.19
N GLU A 284 5.82 -6.55 -9.28
CA GLU A 284 4.73 -5.59 -9.30
C GLU A 284 3.71 -5.98 -10.37
N LEU A 285 2.43 -6.01 -9.99
CA LEU A 285 1.31 -6.41 -10.82
C LEU A 285 0.30 -5.26 -10.86
N ASP A 286 -0.17 -4.91 -12.06
CA ASP A 286 -1.31 -4.02 -12.25
C ASP A 286 -2.27 -4.76 -13.20
N ILE A 287 -3.39 -5.24 -12.68
CA ILE A 287 -4.23 -6.26 -13.33
C ILE A 287 -5.65 -5.74 -13.46
N GLN A 288 -6.22 -5.88 -14.66
CA GLN A 288 -7.64 -5.78 -14.89
C GLN A 288 -8.23 -7.14 -15.25
N VAL A 289 -9.41 -7.43 -14.71
CA VAL A 289 -10.20 -8.59 -15.08
C VAL A 289 -11.56 -8.16 -15.63
N VAL A 290 -12.06 -8.95 -16.57
CA VAL A 290 -13.40 -8.83 -17.18
C VAL A 290 -14.19 -10.11 -16.93
N PRO A 291 -15.53 -10.07 -16.89
CA PRO A 291 -16.33 -11.28 -16.85
C PRO A 291 -15.98 -12.18 -18.03
N LYS A 292 -15.77 -13.46 -17.75
CA LYS A 292 -15.50 -14.45 -18.79
C LYS A 292 -16.77 -14.61 -19.65
N SER A 293 -16.60 -14.49 -20.96
CA SER A 293 -17.70 -14.65 -21.94
C SER A 293 -18.14 -16.10 -22.10
#